data_AF-A0A9W6FBS4-F1
#
_entry.id   AF-A0A9W6FBS4-F1
#
_cell.length_a   1.000
_cell.length_b   1.000
_cell.length_c   1.000
_cell.angle_alpha   90.00
_cell.angle_beta   90.00
_cell.angle_gamma   90.00
#
_symmetry.space_group_name_H-M   'P 1'
#
loop_
_entity.id
_entity.type
_entity.pdbx_description
1 polymer ?
#
loop_
_entity_poly.entity_id
_entity_poly.type
_entity_poly.pdbx_seq_one_letter_code
_entity_poly.pdbx_strand_id
1 'polypeptide(L)'
;MRSTDKRIKEAFGQIHADEEMKERTKQFLREKTDGYKKKRIRSYRTWIPVAACLVIFLIAGGYWSFFLPTAAIQIEVNPSLEMEVNRFGRVLSLEGKNEDGERLAGELNLRFMDYDEAVDEILQNEQIVALLNQNEILSVVVIGENKQSQDMMAFVEELEQTQHNIDCCHATESEAQEAEEAGLGYGKYRAYLELKELDPDITTEEAANMTMRELYERIRELEADGDTQTSTGTGGSGQGKHHHHGHKNE
;
A
#
# COMPACT_ATOMS: atom_id res chain seq x y z
N MET A 1 -17.75 -80.45 59.21
CA MET A 1 -18.49 -79.21 58.87
C MET A 1 -19.05 -79.28 57.43
N ARG A 2 -20.09 -80.08 57.16
CA ARG A 2 -20.60 -80.28 55.77
C ARG A 2 -22.13 -80.31 55.59
N SER A 3 -22.93 -80.30 56.67
CA SER A 3 -24.39 -80.41 56.58
C SER A 3 -25.09 -79.05 56.62
N THR A 4 -24.63 -78.13 57.46
CA THR A 4 -25.26 -76.80 57.65
C THR A 4 -25.10 -75.91 56.42
N ASP A 5 -23.92 -75.88 55.80
CA ASP A 5 -23.67 -75.11 54.56
C ASP A 5 -24.50 -75.61 53.37
N LYS A 6 -24.80 -76.91 53.31
CA LYS A 6 -25.68 -77.48 52.29
C LYS A 6 -27.13 -77.04 52.48
N ARG A 7 -27.64 -77.09 53.72
CA ARG A 7 -29.02 -76.65 54.03
C ARG A 7 -29.21 -75.15 53.81
N ILE A 8 -28.22 -74.33 54.14
CA ILE A 8 -28.27 -72.88 53.88
C ILE A 8 -28.24 -72.62 52.37
N LYS A 9 -27.36 -73.27 51.61
CA LYS A 9 -27.34 -73.14 50.15
C LYS A 9 -28.64 -73.62 49.48
N GLU A 10 -29.24 -74.71 49.97
CA GLU A 10 -30.53 -75.19 49.45
C GLU A 10 -31.68 -74.24 49.79
N ALA A 11 -31.71 -73.66 51.00
CA ALA A 11 -32.74 -72.71 51.40
C ALA A 11 -32.68 -71.41 50.57
N PHE A 12 -31.49 -70.88 50.31
CA PHE A 12 -31.34 -69.70 49.44
C PHE A 12 -31.44 -70.04 47.95
N GLY A 13 -31.10 -71.26 47.57
CA GLY A 13 -31.29 -71.78 46.21
C GLY A 13 -32.75 -71.98 45.81
N GLN A 14 -33.71 -71.85 46.73
CA GLN A 14 -35.14 -71.84 46.39
C GLN A 14 -35.70 -70.42 46.20
N ILE A 15 -34.95 -69.39 46.60
CA ILE A 15 -35.38 -68.00 46.48
C ILE A 15 -34.89 -67.47 45.13
N HIS A 16 -35.72 -67.67 44.11
CA HIS A 16 -35.55 -67.05 42.80
C HIS A 16 -36.67 -66.04 42.58
N ALA A 17 -36.32 -64.86 42.07
CA ALA A 17 -37.35 -63.94 41.62
C ALA A 17 -38.06 -64.55 40.40
N ASP A 18 -39.38 -64.60 40.43
CA ASP A 18 -40.20 -64.99 39.28
C ASP A 18 -39.88 -64.09 38.09
N GLU A 19 -39.96 -64.66 36.88
CA GLU A 19 -39.64 -63.92 35.64
C GLU A 19 -40.52 -62.67 35.47
N GLU A 20 -41.75 -62.69 35.95
CA GLU A 20 -42.64 -61.53 35.97
C GLU A 20 -42.09 -60.41 36.87
N MET A 21 -41.54 -60.75 38.05
CA MET A 21 -40.95 -59.78 38.96
C MET A 21 -39.66 -59.18 38.39
N LYS A 22 -38.85 -59.98 37.67
CA LYS A 22 -37.66 -59.50 36.97
C LYS A 22 -38.02 -58.53 35.85
N GLU A 23 -39.00 -58.86 35.02
CA GLU A 23 -39.42 -57.98 33.91
C GLU A 23 -40.10 -56.70 34.40
N ARG A 24 -40.91 -56.75 35.46
CA ARG A 24 -41.45 -55.55 36.11
C ARG A 24 -40.36 -54.65 36.67
N THR A 25 -39.37 -55.24 37.36
CA THR A 25 -38.24 -54.47 37.91
C THR A 25 -37.42 -53.84 36.79
N LYS A 26 -37.21 -54.56 35.68
CA LYS A 26 -36.49 -54.08 34.51
C LYS A 26 -37.24 -52.96 33.78
N GLN A 27 -38.56 -53.05 33.65
CA GLN A 27 -39.40 -51.97 33.13
C GLN A 27 -39.38 -50.74 34.04
N PHE A 28 -39.57 -50.93 35.34
CA PHE A 28 -39.53 -49.85 36.34
C PHE A 28 -38.17 -49.13 36.32
N LEU A 29 -37.07 -49.88 36.25
CA LEU A 29 -35.73 -49.31 36.12
C LEU A 29 -35.56 -48.57 34.79
N ARG A 30 -36.03 -49.13 33.66
CA ARG A 30 -35.98 -48.43 32.37
C ARG A 30 -36.76 -47.13 32.37
N GLU A 31 -37.92 -47.09 33.00
CA GLU A 31 -38.76 -45.89 33.13
C GLU A 31 -38.10 -44.85 34.04
N LYS A 32 -37.57 -45.27 35.20
CA LYS A 32 -36.92 -44.35 36.16
C LYS A 32 -35.55 -43.85 35.71
N THR A 33 -34.84 -44.60 34.87
CA THR A 33 -33.46 -44.25 34.46
C THR A 33 -33.36 -43.86 32.99
N ASP A 34 -34.47 -43.80 32.26
CA ASP A 34 -34.51 -43.61 30.80
C ASP A 34 -33.56 -44.59 30.06
N GLY A 35 -33.45 -45.80 30.60
CA GLY A 35 -32.57 -46.87 30.11
C GLY A 35 -31.07 -46.60 30.28
N TYR A 36 -30.64 -45.79 31.25
CA TYR A 36 -29.23 -45.41 31.48
C TYR A 36 -28.54 -44.84 30.23
N LYS A 37 -29.31 -44.27 29.29
CA LYS A 37 -28.75 -43.62 28.12
C LYS A 37 -27.96 -42.42 28.60
N LYS A 38 -26.62 -42.47 28.50
CA LYS A 38 -25.78 -41.28 28.67
C LYS A 38 -26.40 -40.19 27.80
N LYS A 39 -26.89 -39.11 28.41
CA LYS A 39 -27.33 -37.92 27.66
C LYS A 39 -26.16 -37.56 26.76
N ARG A 40 -26.33 -37.72 25.45
CA ARG A 40 -25.37 -37.19 24.46
C ARG A 40 -25.46 -35.67 24.60
N ILE A 41 -24.71 -35.12 25.53
CA ILE A 41 -24.42 -33.69 25.55
C ILE A 41 -23.74 -33.47 24.21
N ARG A 42 -24.44 -32.82 23.25
CA ARG A 42 -23.82 -32.36 22.01
C ARG A 42 -22.62 -31.54 22.46
N SER A 43 -21.42 -32.05 22.23
CA SER A 43 -20.20 -31.47 22.75
C SER A 43 -19.89 -30.20 21.95
N TYR A 44 -20.56 -29.09 22.26
CA TYR A 44 -20.15 -27.77 21.77
C TYR A 44 -18.70 -27.48 22.18
N ARG A 45 -18.20 -28.16 23.21
CA ARG A 45 -16.80 -28.13 23.66
C ARG A 45 -15.80 -28.58 22.59
N THR A 46 -16.19 -29.37 21.59
CA THR A 46 -15.31 -29.69 20.44
C THR A 46 -15.28 -28.59 19.39
N TRP A 47 -16.28 -27.70 19.36
CA TRP A 47 -16.36 -26.58 18.42
C TRP A 47 -15.74 -25.31 18.96
N ILE A 48 -15.60 -25.17 20.30
CA ILE A 48 -14.90 -24.05 20.94
C ILE A 48 -13.50 -23.81 20.35
N PRO A 49 -12.59 -24.81 20.23
CA PRO A 49 -11.28 -24.55 19.66
C PRO A 49 -11.35 -24.16 18.19
N VAL A 50 -12.27 -24.74 17.40
CA VAL A 50 -12.45 -24.39 15.98
C VAL A 50 -12.92 -22.94 15.83
N ALA A 51 -13.92 -22.53 16.62
CA ALA A 51 -14.42 -21.15 16.63
C ALA A 51 -13.35 -20.16 17.10
N ALA A 52 -12.58 -20.51 18.13
CA ALA A 52 -11.46 -19.69 18.60
C ALA A 52 -10.37 -19.53 17.53
N CYS A 53 -9.98 -20.61 16.84
CA CYS A 53 -9.03 -20.55 15.73
C CYS A 53 -9.56 -19.69 14.57
N LEU A 54 -10.84 -19.78 14.24
CA LEU A 54 -11.45 -18.96 13.20
C LEU A 54 -11.42 -17.47 13.58
N VAL A 55 -11.76 -17.13 14.82
CA VAL A 55 -11.69 -15.74 15.31
C VAL A 55 -10.25 -15.22 15.28
N ILE A 56 -9.27 -16.01 15.73
CA ILE A 56 -7.85 -15.64 15.66
C ILE A 56 -7.43 -15.44 14.20
N PHE A 57 -7.85 -16.32 13.29
CA PHE A 57 -7.53 -16.20 11.87
C PHE A 57 -8.15 -14.94 11.24
N LEU A 58 -9.40 -14.60 11.59
CA LEU A 58 -10.05 -13.38 11.12
C LEU A 58 -9.37 -12.12 11.68
N ILE A 59 -9.02 -12.11 12.96
CA ILE A 59 -8.35 -10.97 13.58
C ILE A 59 -6.93 -10.83 13.03
N ALA A 60 -6.14 -11.91 13.01
CA ALA A 60 -4.76 -11.88 12.53
C ALA A 60 -4.70 -11.61 11.02
N GLY A 61 -5.55 -12.25 10.22
CA GLY A 61 -5.63 -12.03 8.78
C GLY A 61 -6.16 -10.64 8.42
N GLY A 62 -7.17 -10.15 9.16
CA GLY A 62 -7.66 -8.78 9.02
C GLY A 62 -6.61 -7.74 9.38
N TYR A 63 -5.92 -7.94 10.52
CA TYR A 63 -4.83 -7.08 10.95
C TYR A 63 -3.68 -7.07 9.94
N TRP A 64 -3.22 -8.25 9.51
CA TRP A 64 -2.16 -8.37 8.51
C TRP A 64 -2.56 -7.69 7.21
N SER A 65 -3.80 -7.88 6.74
CA SER A 65 -4.24 -7.27 5.48
C SER A 65 -4.45 -5.76 5.58
N PHE A 66 -4.65 -5.20 6.77
CA PHE A 66 -4.90 -3.78 6.95
C PHE A 66 -3.61 -2.99 7.23
N PHE A 67 -2.68 -3.56 7.97
CA PHE A 67 -1.47 -2.86 8.40
C PHE A 67 -0.23 -3.12 7.53
N LEU A 68 -0.40 -3.80 6.39
CA LEU A 68 0.69 -3.98 5.43
C LEU A 68 0.66 -2.83 4.40
N PRO A 69 1.75 -2.05 4.26
CA PRO A 69 1.85 -1.06 3.21
C PRO A 69 1.87 -1.75 1.83
N THR A 70 1.25 -1.12 0.84
CA THR A 70 1.18 -1.63 -0.53
C THR A 70 1.55 -0.61 -1.58
N ALA A 71 1.65 0.66 -1.21
CA ALA A 71 2.15 1.76 -2.02
C ALA A 71 2.63 2.88 -1.09
N ALA A 72 3.42 3.80 -1.61
CA ALA A 72 3.79 5.03 -0.91
C ALA A 72 3.60 6.26 -1.80
N ILE A 73 3.39 7.42 -1.18
CA ILE A 73 3.43 8.72 -1.84
C ILE A 73 4.54 9.54 -1.19
N GLN A 74 5.47 10.04 -1.98
CA GLN A 74 6.45 11.04 -1.53
C GLN A 74 6.04 12.41 -2.03
N ILE A 75 6.18 13.44 -1.19
CA ILE A 75 5.84 14.82 -1.50
C ILE A 75 7.06 15.69 -1.17
N GLU A 76 7.60 16.39 -2.16
CA GLU A 76 8.90 17.06 -2.09
C GLU A 76 8.85 18.50 -2.63
N VAL A 77 8.98 19.49 -1.74
CA VAL A 77 9.29 20.90 -2.08
C VAL A 77 10.29 21.54 -1.10
N ASN A 78 10.59 20.84 0.00
CA ASN A 78 11.12 21.31 1.29
C ASN A 78 10.03 22.00 2.13
N PRO A 79 9.23 21.24 2.89
CA PRO A 79 9.52 19.90 3.45
C PRO A 79 9.47 18.70 2.47
N SER A 80 10.07 17.58 2.87
CA SER A 80 10.00 16.29 2.18
C SER A 80 9.31 15.25 3.08
N LEU A 81 8.23 14.65 2.57
CA LEU A 81 7.35 13.73 3.30
C LEU A 81 7.21 12.42 2.54
N GLU A 82 7.07 11.31 3.27
CA GLU A 82 6.70 10.01 2.74
C GLU A 82 5.49 9.46 3.50
N MET A 83 4.51 9.00 2.74
CA MET A 83 3.26 8.49 3.25
C MET A 83 3.05 7.06 2.76
N GLU A 84 3.01 6.10 3.68
CA GLU A 84 2.68 4.72 3.34
C GLU A 84 1.17 4.50 3.32
N VAL A 85 0.69 3.80 2.30
CA VAL A 85 -0.73 3.54 2.07
C VAL A 85 -0.96 2.03 2.02
N ASN A 86 -1.98 1.56 2.74
CA ASN A 86 -2.39 0.16 2.70
C ASN A 86 -3.27 -0.13 1.48
N ARG A 87 -3.59 -1.42 1.28
CA ARG A 87 -4.40 -1.89 0.14
C ARG A 87 -5.82 -1.32 0.04
N PHE A 88 -6.31 -0.65 1.09
CA PHE A 88 -7.63 -0.03 1.15
C PHE A 88 -7.57 1.47 0.85
N GLY A 89 -6.40 2.01 0.47
CA GLY A 89 -6.20 3.44 0.27
C GLY A 89 -6.05 4.22 1.57
N ARG A 90 -5.80 3.55 2.71
CA ARG A 90 -5.67 4.22 4.01
C ARG A 90 -4.22 4.48 4.35
N VAL A 91 -3.95 5.67 4.87
CA VAL A 91 -2.63 6.06 5.37
C VAL A 91 -2.26 5.24 6.61
N LEU A 92 -1.09 4.61 6.60
CA LEU A 92 -0.55 3.84 7.72
C LEU A 92 0.43 4.66 8.57
N SER A 93 1.24 5.47 7.90
CA SER A 93 2.28 6.32 8.47
C SER A 93 2.50 7.56 7.60
N LEU A 94 3.03 8.60 8.22
CA LEU A 94 3.56 9.79 7.59
C LEU A 94 4.92 10.07 8.23
N GLU A 95 5.97 10.07 7.43
CA GLU A 95 7.36 10.26 7.86
C GLU A 95 7.97 11.47 7.15
N GLY A 96 8.74 12.27 7.89
CA GLY A 96 9.55 13.33 7.30
C GLY A 96 10.89 12.77 6.83
N LYS A 97 11.28 13.08 5.59
CA LYS A 97 12.58 12.68 5.02
C LYS A 97 13.66 13.75 5.19
N ASN A 98 13.30 14.94 5.67
CA ASN A 98 14.21 16.00 6.07
C ASN A 98 13.70 16.71 7.34
N GLU A 99 14.51 17.59 7.95
CA GLU A 99 14.17 18.26 9.22
C GLU A 99 12.85 19.04 9.15
N ASP A 100 12.59 19.75 8.05
CA ASP A 100 11.34 20.46 7.84
C ASP A 100 10.15 19.49 7.70
N GLY A 101 10.37 18.34 7.04
CA GLY A 101 9.40 17.27 6.89
C GLY A 101 9.06 16.60 8.21
N GLU A 102 10.03 16.36 9.08
CA GLU A 102 9.78 15.82 10.42
C GLU A 102 8.91 16.77 11.25
N ARG A 103 9.18 18.08 11.16
CA ARG A 103 8.35 19.11 11.81
C ARG A 103 6.92 19.09 11.27
N LEU A 104 6.74 19.12 9.95
CA LEU A 104 5.42 19.11 9.33
C LEU A 104 4.66 17.80 9.62
N ALA A 105 5.31 16.65 9.53
CA ALA A 105 4.72 15.35 9.85
C ALA A 105 4.25 15.26 11.31
N GLY A 106 4.96 15.92 12.24
CA GLY A 106 4.58 15.99 13.65
C GLY A 106 3.36 16.89 13.95
N GLU A 107 3.01 17.80 13.03
CA GLU A 107 1.86 18.70 13.15
C GLU A 107 0.58 18.10 12.55
N LEU A 108 0.72 17.20 11.56
CA LEU A 108 -0.37 16.58 10.83
C LEU A 108 -0.81 15.25 11.46
N ASN A 109 -2.11 14.94 11.41
CA ASN A 109 -2.65 13.68 11.91
C ASN A 109 -3.42 12.94 10.82
N LEU A 110 -2.69 12.40 9.85
CA LEU A 110 -3.25 11.77 8.64
C LEU A 110 -3.49 10.27 8.78
N ARG A 111 -3.10 9.67 9.90
CA ARG A 111 -3.15 8.20 10.05
C ARG A 111 -4.58 7.68 9.98
N PHE A 112 -4.79 6.68 9.12
CA PHE A 112 -6.09 6.08 8.77
C PHE A 112 -7.04 6.94 7.94
N MET A 113 -6.61 8.12 7.49
CA MET A 113 -7.34 8.87 6.45
C MET A 113 -7.21 8.17 5.10
N ASP A 114 -8.12 8.50 4.18
CA ASP A 114 -7.94 8.13 2.77
C ASP A 114 -6.78 8.97 2.19
N TYR A 115 -5.97 8.38 1.30
CA TYR A 115 -4.73 9.01 0.84
C TYR A 115 -4.96 10.30 0.06
N ASP A 116 -6.09 10.42 -0.62
CA ASP A 116 -6.51 11.59 -1.38
C ASP A 116 -6.83 12.76 -0.46
N GLU A 117 -7.62 12.53 0.60
CA GLU A 117 -7.88 13.51 1.65
C GLU A 117 -6.58 13.94 2.36
N ALA A 118 -5.67 13.00 2.59
CA ALA A 118 -4.39 13.27 3.22
C ALA A 118 -3.47 14.13 2.33
N VAL A 119 -3.41 13.86 1.03
CA VAL A 119 -2.69 14.71 0.07
C VAL A 119 -3.29 16.12 0.06
N ASP A 120 -4.61 16.25 0.00
CA ASP A 120 -5.29 17.54 0.05
C ASP A 120 -4.97 18.33 1.33
N GLU A 121 -4.93 17.65 2.49
CA GLU A 121 -4.57 18.28 3.78
C GLU A 121 -3.12 18.79 3.79
N ILE A 122 -2.18 18.03 3.21
CA ILE A 122 -0.79 18.45 3.04
C ILE A 122 -0.71 19.67 2.11
N LEU A 123 -1.39 19.64 0.97
CA LEU A 123 -1.39 20.74 0.00
C LEU A 123 -2.02 22.02 0.53
N GLN A 124 -2.94 21.91 1.50
CA GLN A 124 -3.57 23.05 2.16
C GLN A 124 -2.77 23.59 3.35
N ASN A 125 -1.65 22.94 3.72
CA ASN A 125 -0.80 23.44 4.80
C ASN A 125 -0.19 24.80 4.43
N GLU A 126 -0.20 25.74 5.38
CA GLU A 126 0.27 27.12 5.17
C GLU A 126 1.71 27.20 4.65
N GLN A 127 2.60 26.29 5.09
CA GLN A 127 4.00 26.25 4.65
C GLN A 127 4.10 25.84 3.18
N ILE A 128 3.36 24.80 2.75
CA ILE A 128 3.32 24.33 1.36
C ILE A 128 2.69 25.40 0.46
N VAL A 129 1.56 25.97 0.87
CA VAL A 129 0.89 27.05 0.14
C VAL A 129 1.81 28.25 -0.04
N ALA A 130 2.60 28.61 0.98
CA ALA A 130 3.56 29.71 0.88
C ALA A 130 4.68 29.45 -0.14
N LEU A 131 5.14 28.20 -0.29
CA LEU A 131 6.16 27.80 -1.27
C LEU A 131 5.59 27.80 -2.69
N LEU A 132 4.39 27.23 -2.88
CA LEU A 132 3.70 27.24 -4.17
C LEU A 132 3.43 28.68 -4.66
N ASN A 133 3.07 29.60 -3.75
CA ASN A 133 2.90 31.02 -4.06
C ASN A 133 4.22 31.73 -4.41
N GLN A 134 5.37 31.19 -4.01
CA GLN A 134 6.70 31.66 -4.43
C GLN A 134 7.14 31.03 -5.76
N ASN A 135 6.24 30.29 -6.41
CA ASN A 135 6.49 29.60 -7.66
C ASN A 135 7.53 28.48 -7.57
N GLU A 136 7.72 27.91 -6.37
CA GLU A 136 8.48 26.67 -6.20
C GLU A 136 7.68 25.47 -6.73
N ILE A 137 8.39 24.45 -7.19
CA ILE A 137 7.80 23.25 -7.77
C ILE A 137 7.72 22.17 -6.70
N LEU A 138 6.51 21.66 -6.47
CA LEU A 138 6.21 20.53 -5.61
C LEU A 138 6.23 19.24 -6.42
N SER A 139 7.13 18.33 -6.10
CA SER A 139 7.14 17.00 -6.70
C SER A 139 6.27 16.03 -5.88
N VAL A 140 5.39 15.29 -6.53
CA VAL A 140 4.59 14.24 -5.92
C VAL A 140 4.89 12.92 -6.63
N VAL A 141 5.47 11.97 -5.89
CA VAL A 141 5.93 10.68 -6.41
C VAL A 141 5.05 9.57 -5.86
N VAL A 142 4.45 8.77 -6.74
CA VAL A 142 3.74 7.54 -6.35
C VAL A 142 4.66 6.34 -6.53
N ILE A 143 4.96 5.65 -5.43
CA ILE A 143 5.82 4.46 -5.41
C ILE A 143 4.97 3.20 -5.32
N GLY A 144 5.20 2.27 -6.25
CA GLY A 144 4.65 0.91 -6.21
C GLY A 144 4.25 0.37 -7.58
N GLU A 145 4.13 -0.95 -7.70
CA GLU A 145 3.99 -1.61 -9.02
C GLU A 145 2.63 -2.28 -9.26
N ASN A 146 1.61 -1.93 -8.47
CA ASN A 146 0.32 -2.61 -8.48
C ASN A 146 -0.79 -1.74 -9.08
N LYS A 147 -1.99 -2.30 -9.20
CA LYS A 147 -3.15 -1.56 -9.74
C LYS A 147 -3.50 -0.32 -8.89
N GLN A 148 -3.25 -0.38 -7.59
CA GLN A 148 -3.53 0.72 -6.66
C GLN A 148 -2.57 1.89 -6.89
N SER A 149 -1.27 1.66 -7.08
CA SER A 149 -0.34 2.75 -7.40
C SER A 149 -0.70 3.43 -8.73
N GLN A 150 -1.21 2.68 -9.71
CA GLN A 150 -1.74 3.28 -10.95
C GLN A 150 -2.98 4.16 -10.70
N ASP A 151 -3.89 3.75 -9.81
CA ASP A 151 -5.06 4.58 -9.45
C ASP A 151 -4.63 5.85 -8.69
N MET A 152 -3.66 5.72 -7.78
CA MET A 152 -3.08 6.84 -7.04
C MET A 152 -2.37 7.81 -7.98
N MET A 153 -1.63 7.30 -8.97
CA MET A 153 -0.99 8.13 -9.98
C MET A 153 -2.03 8.94 -10.77
N ALA A 154 -3.12 8.31 -11.22
CA ALA A 154 -4.17 9.00 -11.95
C ALA A 154 -4.83 10.13 -11.13
N PHE A 155 -4.99 9.95 -9.82
CA PHE A 155 -5.44 11.01 -8.91
C PHE A 155 -4.43 12.16 -8.83
N VAL A 156 -3.15 11.84 -8.64
CA VAL A 156 -2.08 12.83 -8.52
C VAL A 156 -1.86 13.61 -9.83
N GLU A 157 -2.05 12.98 -10.99
CA GLU A 157 -2.04 13.66 -12.30
C GLU A 157 -3.19 14.68 -12.45
N GLU A 158 -4.34 14.44 -11.82
CA GLU A 158 -5.44 15.41 -11.80
C GLU A 158 -5.04 16.68 -11.02
N LEU A 159 -4.25 16.53 -9.94
CA LEU A 159 -3.75 17.66 -9.16
C LEU A 159 -2.83 18.56 -10.00
N GLU A 160 -1.90 17.97 -10.76
CA GLU A 160 -1.01 18.69 -11.70
C GLU A 160 -1.80 19.52 -12.72
N GLN A 161 -2.92 19.00 -13.24
CA GLN A 161 -3.75 19.75 -14.18
C GLN A 161 -4.44 20.96 -13.56
N THR A 162 -4.70 20.93 -12.25
CA THR A 162 -5.34 22.03 -11.53
C THR A 162 -4.36 23.05 -10.97
N GLN A 163 -3.10 22.67 -10.74
CA GLN A 163 -2.07 23.51 -10.15
C GLN A 163 -0.76 23.47 -10.96
N HIS A 164 -0.39 24.61 -11.56
CA HIS A 164 0.75 24.74 -12.48
C HIS A 164 2.14 24.48 -11.89
N ASN A 165 2.26 24.28 -10.57
CA ASN A 165 3.52 24.15 -9.85
C ASN A 165 3.66 22.78 -9.17
N ILE A 166 2.84 21.80 -9.56
CA ILE A 166 2.97 20.42 -9.11
C ILE A 166 3.52 19.60 -10.28
N ASP A 167 4.57 18.82 -10.01
CA ASP A 167 5.15 17.85 -10.93
C ASP A 167 4.93 16.44 -10.38
N CYS A 168 4.37 15.55 -11.19
CA CYS A 168 3.99 14.22 -10.75
C CYS A 168 4.85 13.13 -11.39
N CYS A 169 5.22 12.12 -10.60
CA CYS A 169 5.96 10.95 -11.09
C CYS A 169 5.42 9.64 -10.53
N HIS A 170 5.64 8.58 -11.31
CA HIS A 170 5.59 7.21 -10.82
C HIS A 170 7.01 6.68 -10.64
N ALA A 171 7.21 5.86 -9.61
CA ALA A 171 8.47 5.16 -9.36
C ALA A 171 8.25 3.71 -8.90
N THR A 172 9.21 2.85 -9.20
CA THR A 172 9.36 1.56 -8.54
C THR A 172 10.12 1.70 -7.22
N GLU A 173 10.02 0.69 -6.34
CA GLU A 173 10.79 0.68 -5.09
C GLU A 173 12.31 0.70 -5.36
N SER A 174 12.77 0.05 -6.43
CA SER A 174 14.18 0.03 -6.83
C SER A 174 14.67 1.43 -7.21
N GLU A 175 13.91 2.15 -8.02
CA GLU A 175 14.27 3.49 -8.47
C GLU A 175 14.23 4.51 -7.32
N ALA A 176 13.28 4.37 -6.39
CA ALA A 176 13.24 5.17 -5.17
C ALA A 176 14.47 4.91 -4.28
N GLN A 177 14.90 3.65 -4.17
CA GLN A 177 16.11 3.29 -3.44
C GLN A 177 17.38 3.86 -4.11
N GLU A 178 17.46 3.81 -5.44
CA GLU A 178 18.59 4.41 -6.18
C GLU A 178 18.70 5.92 -5.95
N ALA A 179 17.57 6.63 -5.87
CA ALA A 179 17.53 8.04 -5.52
C ALA A 179 18.05 8.28 -4.09
N GLU A 180 17.60 7.47 -3.12
CA GLU A 180 18.04 7.55 -1.73
C GLU A 180 19.54 7.29 -1.58
N GLU A 181 20.07 6.29 -2.29
CA GLU A 181 21.51 5.99 -2.33
C GLU A 181 22.33 7.13 -2.96
N ALA A 182 21.73 7.88 -3.90
CA ALA A 182 22.31 9.09 -4.48
C ALA A 182 22.18 10.33 -3.56
N GLY A 183 21.49 10.22 -2.42
CA GLY A 183 21.25 11.31 -1.48
C GLY A 183 20.23 12.34 -1.96
N LEU A 184 19.36 11.96 -2.88
CA LEU A 184 18.34 12.82 -3.49
C LEU A 184 16.95 12.24 -3.25
N GLY A 185 15.96 13.10 -3.06
CA GLY A 185 14.56 12.72 -3.21
C GLY A 185 14.28 12.26 -4.65
N TYR A 186 13.30 11.39 -4.86
CA TYR A 186 13.12 10.76 -6.18
C TYR A 186 12.78 11.78 -7.27
N GLY A 187 11.96 12.78 -6.95
CA GLY A 187 11.63 13.86 -7.88
C GLY A 187 12.88 14.61 -8.36
N LYS A 188 13.76 14.98 -7.41
CA LYS A 188 15.06 15.59 -7.73
C LYS A 188 15.99 14.65 -8.48
N TYR A 189 16.03 13.38 -8.11
CA TYR A 189 16.88 12.39 -8.76
C TYR A 189 16.53 12.23 -10.23
N ARG A 190 15.23 12.18 -10.56
CA ARG A 190 14.73 12.15 -11.95
C ARG A 190 15.20 13.38 -12.74
N ALA A 191 15.01 14.58 -12.20
CA ALA A 191 15.47 15.81 -12.84
C ALA A 191 16.99 15.86 -12.98
N TYR A 192 17.74 15.35 -11.99
CA TYR A 192 19.20 15.22 -12.07
C TYR A 192 19.64 14.27 -13.21
N LEU A 193 18.97 13.13 -13.38
CA LEU A 193 19.29 12.20 -14.46
C LEU A 193 19.07 12.85 -15.83
N GLU A 194 17.98 13.58 -16.01
CA GLU A 194 17.70 14.35 -17.22
C GLU A 194 18.77 15.43 -17.47
N LEU A 195 19.09 16.22 -16.45
CA LEU A 195 20.13 17.24 -16.53
C LEU A 195 21.50 16.63 -16.86
N LYS A 196 21.82 15.44 -16.34
CA LYS A 196 23.08 14.75 -16.59
C LYS A 196 23.26 14.30 -18.05
N GLU A 197 22.17 14.08 -18.78
CA GLU A 197 22.25 13.81 -20.22
C GLU A 197 22.67 15.06 -21.02
N LEU A 198 22.30 16.25 -20.54
CA LEU A 198 22.60 17.53 -21.17
C LEU A 198 23.93 18.14 -20.69
N ASP A 199 24.25 17.96 -19.42
CA ASP A 199 25.47 18.43 -18.76
C ASP A 199 26.14 17.27 -18.00
N PRO A 200 27.06 16.52 -18.65
CA PRO A 200 27.70 15.36 -18.05
C PRO A 200 28.56 15.64 -16.80
N ASP A 201 28.90 16.92 -16.55
CA ASP A 201 29.76 17.33 -15.43
C ASP A 201 28.96 17.59 -14.14
N ILE A 202 27.62 17.64 -14.20
CA ILE A 202 26.75 17.82 -13.03
C ILE A 202 26.94 16.67 -12.02
N THR A 203 27.08 17.03 -10.75
CA THR A 203 27.16 16.05 -9.64
C THR A 203 25.85 15.97 -8.85
N THR A 204 25.68 14.88 -8.11
CA THR A 204 24.52 14.73 -7.20
C THR A 204 24.53 15.77 -6.10
N GLU A 205 25.70 16.19 -5.61
CA GLU A 205 25.80 17.25 -4.61
C GLU A 205 25.37 18.62 -5.15
N GLU A 206 25.70 18.94 -6.40
CA GLU A 206 25.22 20.16 -7.04
C GLU A 206 23.69 20.14 -7.18
N ALA A 207 23.12 19.03 -7.66
CA ALA A 207 21.68 18.86 -7.78
C ALA A 207 20.96 18.91 -6.41
N ALA A 208 21.56 18.37 -5.35
CA ALA A 208 21.00 18.41 -4.00
C ALA A 208 20.82 19.83 -3.47
N ASN A 209 21.76 20.73 -3.82
CA ASN A 209 21.75 22.13 -3.43
C ASN A 209 20.83 23.01 -4.29
N MET A 210 20.30 22.48 -5.39
CA MET A 210 19.32 23.17 -6.23
C MET A 210 17.90 22.89 -5.77
N THR A 211 17.03 23.87 -5.99
CA THR A 211 15.58 23.69 -5.97
C THR A 211 15.12 22.89 -7.20
N MET A 212 13.94 22.26 -7.13
CA MET A 212 13.34 21.62 -8.30
C MET A 212 13.18 22.61 -9.46
N ARG A 213 12.83 23.87 -9.16
CA ARG A 213 12.72 24.94 -10.15
C ARG A 213 14.05 25.24 -10.84
N GLU A 214 15.13 25.40 -10.08
CA GLU A 214 16.47 25.65 -10.65
C GLU A 214 16.95 24.49 -11.53
N LEU A 215 16.64 23.23 -11.14
CA LEU A 215 16.92 22.06 -11.97
C LEU A 215 16.20 22.15 -13.32
N TYR A 216 14.89 22.40 -13.31
CA TYR A 216 14.11 22.52 -14.56
C TYR A 216 14.47 23.75 -15.39
N GLU A 217 14.82 24.88 -14.77
CA GLU A 217 15.32 26.06 -15.48
C GLU A 217 16.62 25.73 -16.21
N ARG A 218 17.57 25.05 -15.56
CA ARG A 218 18.85 24.65 -16.17
C ARG A 218 18.66 23.64 -17.29
N ILE A 219 17.77 22.65 -17.13
CA ILE A 219 17.40 21.71 -18.20
C ILE A 219 16.89 22.49 -19.41
N ARG A 220 15.91 23.38 -19.22
CA ARG A 220 15.30 24.15 -20.31
C ARG A 220 16.29 25.05 -21.05
N GLU A 221 17.24 25.66 -20.33
CA GLU A 221 18.30 26.48 -20.94
C GLU A 221 19.21 25.64 -21.85
N LEU A 222 19.62 24.46 -21.40
CA LEU A 222 20.49 23.58 -22.18
C LEU A 222 19.77 22.96 -23.39
N GLU A 223 18.49 22.62 -23.26
CA GLU A 223 17.66 22.17 -24.38
C GLU A 223 17.54 23.26 -25.47
N ALA A 224 17.30 24.52 -25.08
CA ALA A 224 17.18 25.64 -26.01
C ALA A 224 18.50 25.93 -26.76
N ASP A 225 19.64 25.76 -26.09
CA ASP A 225 20.96 25.91 -26.71
C ASP A 225 21.27 24.76 -27.69
N GLY A 226 20.83 23.53 -27.38
CA GLY A 226 20.93 22.37 -28.27
C GLY A 226 20.14 22.53 -29.58
N ASP A 227 18.93 23.09 -29.51
CA ASP A 227 18.10 23.37 -30.70
C ASP A 227 18.70 24.47 -31.58
N THR A 228 19.39 25.45 -30.98
CA THR A 228 20.00 26.56 -31.73
C THR A 228 21.21 26.11 -32.55
N GLN A 229 21.96 25.08 -32.11
CA GLN A 229 23.11 24.56 -32.87
C GLN A 229 22.72 23.69 -34.09
N THR A 230 21.49 23.16 -34.12
CA THR A 230 21.03 22.28 -35.21
C THR A 230 20.56 23.06 -36.46
N SER A 231 20.42 24.39 -36.38
CA SER A 231 19.91 25.24 -37.47
C SER A 231 20.98 26.05 -38.24
N THR A 232 22.26 25.99 -37.84
CA THR A 232 23.37 26.67 -38.54
C THR A 232 24.32 25.70 -39.24
N GLY A 233 23.82 25.03 -40.28
CA GLY A 233 24.63 24.36 -41.29
C GLY A 233 23.75 23.98 -42.48
N THR A 234 23.60 24.81 -43.52
CA THR A 234 24.55 24.82 -44.65
C THR A 234 24.19 26.00 -45.56
N GLY A 235 24.94 27.09 -45.47
CA GLY A 235 24.97 28.15 -46.48
C GLY A 235 25.81 27.71 -47.68
N GLY A 236 25.25 26.86 -48.55
CA GLY A 236 25.85 26.44 -49.80
C GLY A 236 25.30 27.23 -50.99
N SER A 237 26.10 28.13 -51.54
CA SER A 237 25.81 28.94 -52.73
C SER A 237 25.38 28.09 -53.93
N GLY A 238 24.17 28.34 -54.46
CA GLY A 238 23.67 27.78 -55.72
C GLY A 238 23.12 28.89 -56.61
N GLN A 239 23.86 29.23 -57.65
CA GLN A 239 23.55 30.26 -58.63
C GLN A 239 22.19 30.06 -59.30
N GLY A 240 21.46 31.17 -59.46
CA GLY A 240 20.24 31.22 -60.24
C GLY A 240 20.49 31.02 -61.74
N LYS A 241 19.60 30.26 -62.38
CA LYS A 241 19.15 30.42 -63.77
C LYS A 241 18.01 29.43 -64.02
N HIS A 242 16.77 29.92 -63.98
CA HIS A 242 15.67 29.24 -64.67
C HIS A 242 14.84 30.27 -65.42
N HIS A 243 15.02 30.25 -66.74
CA HIS A 243 14.15 30.85 -67.73
C HIS A 243 12.80 30.14 -67.69
N HIS A 244 11.71 30.88 -67.48
CA HIS A 244 10.37 30.46 -67.90
C HIS A 244 10.06 31.12 -69.24
N HIS A 245 10.16 30.35 -70.32
CA HIS A 245 9.50 30.64 -71.59
C HIS A 245 8.22 29.79 -71.66
N GLY A 246 7.13 30.44 -72.06
CA GLY A 246 5.81 29.84 -72.07
C GLY A 246 5.47 29.02 -73.32
N HIS A 247 4.20 28.60 -73.27
CA HIS A 247 3.28 28.32 -74.36
C HIS A 247 3.33 26.99 -75.13
N LYS A 248 2.14 26.35 -75.08
CA LYS A 248 1.30 25.79 -76.16
C LYS A 248 1.47 24.32 -76.55
N ASN A 249 0.33 23.64 -76.42
CA ASN A 249 -0.37 22.76 -77.37
C ASN A 249 0.42 21.61 -78.00
N GLU A 250 -0.04 20.37 -77.78
CA GLU A 250 -1.07 19.67 -78.58
C GLU A 250 -1.68 18.53 -77.74
#